data_AF-A0A9E0L1W1-F1
#
_entry.id   AF-A0A9E0L1W1-F1
#
_cell.length_a   1.000
_cell.length_b   1.000
_cell.length_c   1.000
_cell.angle_alpha   90.00
_cell.angle_beta   90.00
_cell.angle_gamma   90.00
#
_symmetry.space_group_name_H-M   'P 1'
#
loop_
_entity.id
_entity.type
_entity.pdbx_description
1 polymer ?
#
loop_
_entity_poly.entity_id
_entity_poly.type
_entity_poly.pdbx_seq_one_letter_code
_entity_poly.pdbx_strand_id
1 'polypeptide(L)'
;MKIPGPDHPITISPGEGRWRVKFAGHVIADSNDAVVLKEAAYKPAVYFPREDVSMEFFSRTDRSTHCPYKGDAAYYTVLMDGDLAENGVWTYEEPFPAMEQIRGRLAFYPDRFEIYAVDDDTVDPTHVHTERHAIDEAVQHTDSGSGASQKQHWPANTNEPPRPEGV
;
A
#
# COMPACT_ATOMS: atom_id res chain seq x y z
N MET A 1 -20.43 14.92 -16.62
CA MET A 1 -20.70 13.47 -16.55
C MET A 1 -21.05 12.95 -17.93
N LYS A 2 -20.30 11.96 -18.43
CA LYS A 2 -20.62 11.18 -19.62
C LYS A 2 -21.14 9.81 -19.17
N ILE A 3 -22.11 9.29 -19.89
CA ILE A 3 -22.64 7.95 -19.66
C ILE A 3 -21.81 6.98 -20.52
N PRO A 4 -21.28 5.87 -19.95
CA PRO A 4 -20.61 4.84 -20.73
C PRO A 4 -21.54 4.34 -21.84
N GLY A 5 -21.01 4.20 -23.05
CA GLY A 5 -21.79 3.86 -24.24
C GLY A 5 -20.95 3.06 -25.24
N PRO A 6 -21.47 2.78 -26.44
CA PRO A 6 -20.79 1.96 -27.45
C PRO A 6 -19.39 2.48 -27.81
N ASP A 7 -19.20 3.80 -27.77
CA ASP A 7 -17.92 4.46 -28.09
C ASP A 7 -16.90 4.40 -26.94
N HIS A 8 -17.34 4.06 -25.73
CA HIS A 8 -16.50 3.96 -24.53
C HIS A 8 -17.11 2.98 -23.51
N PRO A 9 -17.07 1.66 -23.80
CA PRO A 9 -17.70 0.67 -22.96
C PRO A 9 -16.94 0.52 -21.64
N ILE A 10 -17.66 0.60 -20.52
CA ILE A 10 -17.14 0.29 -19.20
C ILE A 10 -17.99 -0.83 -18.62
N THR A 11 -17.35 -1.92 -18.22
CA THR A 11 -18.00 -3.08 -17.60
C THR A 11 -17.35 -3.36 -16.27
N ILE A 12 -18.17 -3.58 -15.25
CA ILE A 12 -17.73 -4.01 -13.92
C ILE A 12 -18.33 -5.39 -13.69
N SER A 13 -17.49 -6.36 -13.34
CA SER A 13 -17.89 -7.71 -13.01
C SER A 13 -17.23 -8.14 -11.70
N PRO A 14 -17.85 -9.03 -10.90
CA PRO A 14 -17.16 -9.67 -9.78
C PRO A 14 -15.84 -10.30 -10.24
N GLY A 15 -14.80 -10.18 -9.41
CA GLY A 15 -13.58 -10.96 -9.56
C GLY A 15 -13.88 -12.39 -9.14
N GLU A 16 -13.62 -13.35 -10.02
CA GLU A 16 -13.78 -14.76 -9.66
C GLU A 16 -12.70 -15.15 -8.65
N GLY A 17 -13.12 -15.84 -7.58
CA GLY A 17 -12.23 -16.32 -6.53
C GLY A 17 -11.65 -15.23 -5.63
N ARG A 18 -10.58 -15.58 -4.92
CA ARG A 18 -9.85 -14.70 -4.01
C ARG A 18 -8.79 -13.92 -4.78
N TRP A 19 -8.66 -12.63 -4.51
CA TRP A 19 -7.67 -11.75 -5.12
C TRP A 19 -6.71 -11.21 -4.07
N ARG A 20 -5.44 -11.05 -4.45
CA ARG A 20 -4.41 -10.47 -3.59
C ARG A 20 -3.60 -9.40 -4.31
N VAL A 21 -3.08 -8.48 -3.51
CA VAL A 21 -2.09 -7.49 -3.94
C VAL A 21 -0.85 -7.61 -3.07
N LYS A 22 0.32 -7.67 -3.69
CA LYS A 22 1.61 -7.59 -3.01
C LYS A 22 2.37 -6.31 -3.34
N PHE A 23 3.10 -5.81 -2.35
CA PHE A 23 4.05 -4.72 -2.46
C PHE A 23 5.24 -4.99 -1.54
N ALA A 24 6.47 -4.77 -2.01
CA ALA A 24 7.70 -5.06 -1.25
C ALA A 24 7.74 -6.48 -0.62
N GLY A 25 7.12 -7.48 -1.26
CA GLY A 25 7.03 -8.86 -0.75
C GLY A 25 5.89 -9.12 0.26
N HIS A 26 5.17 -8.09 0.71
CA HIS A 26 4.07 -8.19 1.64
C HIS A 26 2.71 -8.18 0.95
N VAL A 27 1.77 -9.02 1.41
CA VAL A 27 0.37 -8.94 0.98
C VAL A 27 -0.28 -7.75 1.67
N ILE A 28 -0.73 -6.77 0.89
CA ILE A 28 -1.31 -5.51 1.38
C ILE A 28 -2.82 -5.40 1.12
N ALA A 29 -3.36 -6.28 0.28
CA ALA A 29 -4.79 -6.43 0.08
C ALA A 29 -5.11 -7.91 -0.18
N ASP A 30 -6.21 -8.39 0.40
CA ASP A 30 -6.62 -9.78 0.28
C ASP A 30 -8.14 -9.91 0.41
N SER A 31 -8.83 -10.19 -0.69
CA SER A 31 -10.30 -10.08 -0.77
C SER A 31 -10.95 -11.19 -1.59
N ASN A 32 -12.12 -11.65 -1.13
CA ASN A 32 -13.06 -12.47 -1.92
C ASN A 32 -14.16 -11.63 -2.57
N ASP A 33 -14.18 -10.31 -2.36
CA ASP A 33 -15.15 -9.36 -2.90
C ASP A 33 -14.45 -8.33 -3.81
N ALA A 34 -13.40 -8.75 -4.52
CA ALA A 34 -12.79 -7.92 -5.53
C ALA A 34 -13.73 -7.75 -6.73
N VAL A 35 -13.68 -6.60 -7.41
CA VAL A 35 -14.39 -6.36 -8.67
C VAL A 35 -13.42 -5.98 -9.78
N VAL A 36 -13.66 -6.45 -10.99
CA VAL A 36 -12.82 -6.19 -12.16
C VAL A 36 -13.53 -5.19 -13.06
N LEU A 37 -12.89 -4.05 -13.29
CA LEU A 37 -13.33 -3.01 -14.22
C LEU A 37 -12.58 -3.15 -15.54
N LYS A 38 -13.32 -3.35 -16.63
CA LYS A 38 -12.81 -3.30 -18.00
C LYS A 38 -13.31 -2.04 -18.67
N GLU A 39 -12.40 -1.28 -19.27
CA GLU A 39 -12.70 -0.02 -19.93
C GLU A 39 -12.09 -0.03 -21.33
N ALA A 40 -12.93 0.04 -22.36
CA ALA A 40 -12.52 0.07 -23.76
C ALA A 40 -11.41 -0.96 -24.07
N ALA A 41 -10.24 -0.49 -24.52
CA ALA A 41 -9.07 -1.32 -24.82
C ALA A 41 -7.98 -1.27 -23.73
N TYR A 42 -8.26 -0.68 -22.58
CA TYR A 42 -7.30 -0.59 -21.47
C TYR A 42 -7.18 -1.92 -20.74
N LYS A 43 -6.03 -2.11 -20.06
CA LYS A 43 -5.86 -3.25 -19.16
C LYS A 43 -6.93 -3.21 -18.06
N PRO A 44 -7.53 -4.36 -17.69
CA PRO A 44 -8.49 -4.42 -16.60
C PRO A 44 -7.88 -3.92 -15.29
N ALA A 45 -8.66 -3.18 -14.51
CA ALA A 45 -8.28 -2.75 -13.16
C ALA A 45 -9.08 -3.56 -12.14
N VAL A 46 -8.40 -4.04 -11.10
CA VAL A 46 -9.02 -4.79 -9.99
C VAL A 46 -9.20 -3.85 -8.82
N TYR A 47 -10.42 -3.80 -8.29
CA TYR A 47 -10.82 -2.96 -7.18
C TYR A 47 -11.11 -3.82 -5.96
N PHE A 48 -10.50 -3.46 -4.84
CA PHE A 48 -10.62 -4.12 -3.55
C PHE A 48 -11.45 -3.27 -2.59
N PRO A 49 -12.36 -3.85 -1.80
CA PRO A 49 -13.05 -3.11 -0.75
C PRO A 49 -12.02 -2.59 0.26
N ARG A 50 -12.22 -1.37 0.75
CA ARG A 50 -11.24 -0.69 1.62
C ARG A 50 -10.95 -1.45 2.91
N GLU A 51 -11.92 -2.21 3.41
CA GLU A 51 -11.80 -3.06 4.60
C GLU A 51 -10.85 -4.25 4.44
N ASP A 52 -10.63 -4.71 3.20
CA ASP A 52 -9.71 -5.81 2.88
C ASP A 52 -8.30 -5.32 2.51
N VAL A 53 -8.02 -4.03 2.71
CA VAL A 53 -6.73 -3.40 2.42
C VAL A 53 -6.08 -2.93 3.72
N SER A 54 -4.79 -3.22 3.89
CA SER A 54 -3.99 -2.77 5.04
C SER A 54 -3.69 -1.26 4.95
N MET A 55 -4.72 -0.44 5.18
CA MET A 55 -4.67 1.02 5.03
C MET A 55 -3.67 1.73 5.96
N GLU A 56 -3.14 1.03 6.97
CA GLU A 56 -2.10 1.55 7.88
C GLU A 56 -0.80 1.94 7.16
N PHE A 57 -0.53 1.39 5.98
CA PHE A 57 0.63 1.71 5.16
C PHE A 57 0.36 2.81 4.11
N PHE A 58 -0.86 3.36 4.07
CA PHE A 58 -1.33 4.22 3.00
C PHE A 58 -1.42 5.66 3.49
N SER A 59 -0.80 6.57 2.74
CA SER A 59 -0.88 8.01 2.97
C SER A 59 -1.70 8.66 1.86
N ARG A 60 -2.79 9.33 2.22
CA ARG A 60 -3.60 10.13 1.29
C ARG A 60 -2.73 11.26 0.72
N THR A 61 -2.87 11.52 -0.56
CA THR A 61 -2.18 12.63 -1.24
C THR A 61 -3.16 13.71 -1.65
N ASP A 62 -2.66 14.93 -1.91
CA ASP A 62 -3.45 16.03 -2.47
C ASP A 62 -3.76 15.84 -3.96
N ARG A 63 -3.20 14.79 -4.59
CA ARG A 63 -3.43 14.51 -6.00
C ARG A 63 -4.86 14.01 -6.21
N SER A 64 -5.53 14.63 -7.15
CA SER A 64 -6.81 14.17 -7.69
C SER A 64 -6.83 14.28 -9.21
N THR A 65 -7.64 13.44 -9.86
CA THR A 65 -7.86 13.52 -11.30
C THR A 65 -9.33 13.35 -11.61
N HIS A 66 -9.85 14.23 -12.47
CA HIS A 66 -11.24 14.17 -12.90
C HIS A 66 -11.41 13.27 -14.13
N CYS A 67 -12.23 12.24 -14.02
CA CYS A 67 -12.65 11.40 -15.14
C CYS A 67 -14.11 11.72 -15.51
N PRO A 68 -14.40 12.07 -16.77
CA PRO A 68 -15.76 12.42 -17.18
C PRO A 68 -16.77 11.26 -17.06
N TYR A 69 -16.30 10.01 -16.98
CA TYR A 69 -17.14 8.80 -16.86
C TYR A 69 -17.25 8.26 -15.43
N LYS A 70 -16.26 8.54 -14.56
CA LYS A 70 -16.16 7.90 -13.24
C LYS A 70 -16.28 8.88 -12.08
N GLY A 71 -16.02 10.17 -12.28
CA GLY A 71 -15.96 11.17 -11.23
C GLY A 71 -14.51 11.49 -10.85
N ASP A 72 -14.31 11.95 -9.62
CA ASP A 72 -13.01 12.37 -9.12
C ASP A 72 -12.27 11.20 -8.46
N ALA A 73 -11.09 10.88 -9.00
CA ALA A 73 -10.19 9.91 -8.40
C ALA A 73 -9.29 10.60 -7.38
N ALA A 74 -9.14 9.99 -6.22
CA ALA A 74 -8.15 10.39 -5.22
C ALA A 74 -7.05 9.35 -5.11
N TYR A 75 -5.85 9.79 -4.74
CA TYR A 75 -4.65 8.95 -4.76
C TYR A 75 -4.04 8.74 -3.38
N TYR A 76 -3.45 7.56 -3.20
CA TYR A 76 -2.64 7.20 -2.04
C TYR A 76 -1.22 6.83 -2.47
N THR A 77 -0.28 7.14 -1.58
CA THR A 77 1.09 6.67 -1.62
C THR A 77 1.28 5.58 -0.57
N VAL A 78 2.02 4.54 -0.92
CA VAL A 78 2.39 3.45 0.01
C VAL A 78 3.91 3.51 0.23
N LEU A 79 4.32 3.44 1.50
CA LEU A 79 5.72 3.33 1.92
C LEU A 79 5.87 2.08 2.77
N MET A 80 6.70 1.14 2.35
CA MET A 80 6.91 -0.14 3.04
C MET A 80 8.33 -0.62 2.78
N ASP A 81 9.05 -1.00 3.83
CA ASP A 81 10.44 -1.51 3.77
C ASP A 81 11.43 -0.64 2.98
N GLY A 82 11.20 0.68 2.94
CA GLY A 82 12.01 1.63 2.19
C GLY A 82 11.59 1.82 0.73
N ASP A 83 10.67 1.00 0.21
CA ASP A 83 10.09 1.14 -1.12
C ASP A 83 8.89 2.09 -1.11
N LEU A 84 8.84 2.98 -2.11
CA LEU A 84 7.81 4.02 -2.25
C LEU A 84 7.00 3.83 -3.54
N ALA A 85 5.71 3.55 -3.39
CA ALA A 85 4.75 3.61 -4.49
C ALA A 85 4.00 4.95 -4.48
N GLU A 86 4.64 6.00 -4.98
CA GLU A 86 4.06 7.34 -5.02
C GLU A 86 2.83 7.40 -5.95
N ASN A 87 1.68 7.83 -5.40
CA ASN A 87 0.39 7.82 -6.11
C ASN A 87 0.11 6.46 -6.77
N GLY A 88 0.49 5.39 -6.08
CA GLY A 88 0.44 4.00 -6.55
C GLY A 88 -0.97 3.41 -6.55
N VAL A 89 -1.87 4.02 -5.80
CA VAL A 89 -3.22 3.51 -5.55
C VAL A 89 -4.20 4.65 -5.77
N TRP A 90 -5.36 4.34 -6.36
CA TRP A 90 -6.45 5.29 -6.51
C TRP A 90 -7.79 4.74 -6.02
N THR A 91 -8.69 5.65 -5.69
CA THR A 91 -10.07 5.36 -5.28
C THR A 91 -11.02 6.37 -5.87
N TYR A 92 -12.27 5.97 -6.08
CA TYR A 92 -13.38 6.88 -6.35
C TYR A 92 -14.29 6.89 -5.13
N GLU A 93 -14.25 7.96 -4.34
CA GLU A 93 -15.08 8.07 -3.12
C GLU A 93 -16.52 8.48 -3.45
N GLU A 94 -16.64 9.33 -4.47
CA GLU A 94 -17.92 9.83 -4.98
C GLU A 94 -18.04 9.56 -6.48
N PRO A 95 -18.08 8.28 -6.91
CA PRO A 95 -18.24 7.97 -8.32
C PRO A 95 -19.62 8.37 -8.82
N PHE A 96 -19.73 8.53 -10.15
CA PHE A 96 -21.04 8.68 -10.79
C PHE A 96 -21.89 7.42 -10.61
N PRO A 97 -23.25 7.53 -10.66
CA PRO A 97 -24.16 6.41 -10.38
C PRO A 97 -23.90 5.13 -11.20
N ALA A 98 -23.41 5.26 -12.44
CA ALA A 98 -23.08 4.11 -13.27
C ALA A 98 -21.90 3.27 -12.71
N MET A 99 -21.05 3.87 -11.88
CA MET A 99 -19.83 3.30 -11.31
C MET A 99 -19.97 3.06 -9.79
N GLU A 100 -21.19 2.94 -9.28
CA GLU A 100 -21.46 2.78 -7.85
C GLU A 100 -20.73 1.58 -7.23
N GLN A 101 -20.56 0.50 -8.00
CA GLN A 101 -19.89 -0.73 -7.54
C GLN A 101 -18.43 -0.52 -7.11
N ILE A 102 -17.75 0.52 -7.61
CA ILE A 102 -16.37 0.84 -7.24
C ILE A 102 -16.27 1.95 -6.17
N ARG A 103 -17.39 2.42 -5.62
CA ARG A 103 -17.42 3.45 -4.58
C ARG A 103 -16.56 3.05 -3.38
N GLY A 104 -15.59 3.88 -3.04
CA GLY A 104 -14.70 3.71 -1.90
C GLY A 104 -13.70 2.54 -2.04
N ARG A 105 -13.80 1.74 -3.09
CA ARG A 105 -12.87 0.65 -3.39
C ARG A 105 -11.53 1.21 -3.89
N LEU A 106 -10.47 0.44 -3.70
CA LEU A 106 -9.09 0.81 -4.04
C LEU A 106 -8.59 -0.04 -5.20
N ALA A 107 -7.95 0.61 -6.17
CA ALA A 107 -7.28 -0.06 -7.27
C ALA A 107 -5.80 0.34 -7.32
N PHE A 108 -4.98 -0.58 -7.84
CA PHE A 108 -3.53 -0.54 -7.74
C PHE A 108 -2.90 -0.51 -9.14
N TYR A 109 -1.80 0.23 -9.28
CA TYR A 109 -1.06 0.32 -10.53
C TYR A 109 -0.17 -0.93 -10.74
N PRO A 110 -0.38 -1.75 -11.79
CA PRO A 110 0.29 -3.04 -11.95
C PRO A 110 1.79 -2.95 -12.29
N ASP A 111 2.29 -1.76 -12.62
CA ASP A 111 3.72 -1.48 -12.74
C ASP A 111 4.44 -1.31 -11.40
N ARG A 112 3.67 -1.17 -10.30
CA ARG A 112 4.20 -0.98 -8.93
C ARG A 112 3.77 -2.08 -7.96
N PHE A 113 2.67 -2.76 -8.25
CA PHE A 113 2.07 -3.77 -7.39
C PHE A 113 1.88 -5.08 -8.15
N GLU A 114 2.10 -6.20 -7.48
CA GLU A 114 1.74 -7.52 -7.99
C GLU A 114 0.28 -7.80 -7.65
N ILE A 115 -0.58 -7.89 -8.65
CA ILE A 115 -2.03 -8.10 -8.49
C ILE A 115 -2.38 -9.44 -9.14
N TYR A 116 -2.94 -10.37 -8.37
CA TYR A 116 -3.18 -11.73 -8.86
C TYR A 116 -4.40 -12.38 -8.19
N ALA A 117 -5.08 -13.24 -8.95
CA ALA A 117 -6.05 -14.18 -8.41
C ALA A 117 -5.29 -15.31 -7.70
N VAL A 118 -5.82 -15.79 -6.58
CA VAL A 118 -5.27 -16.91 -5.83
C VAL A 118 -5.97 -18.18 -6.28
N ASP A 119 -5.19 -19.10 -6.85
CA ASP A 119 -5.63 -20.47 -7.08
C ASP A 119 -5.51 -21.24 -5.76
N ASP A 120 -6.64 -21.81 -5.31
CA ASP A 120 -6.77 -22.54 -4.02
C ASP A 120 -5.77 -23.72 -3.89
N ASP A 121 -5.23 -24.22 -5.01
CA ASP A 121 -4.26 -25.32 -5.04
C ASP A 121 -2.83 -24.93 -4.61
N THR A 122 -2.54 -23.64 -4.35
CA THR A 122 -1.17 -23.15 -4.11
C THR A 122 -0.88 -22.64 -2.70
N VAL A 123 -1.83 -22.78 -1.76
CA VAL A 123 -1.55 -22.46 -0.36
C VAL A 123 -0.74 -23.60 0.24
N ASP A 124 0.59 -23.48 0.19
CA ASP A 124 1.45 -24.20 1.12
C ASP A 124 1.20 -23.61 2.52
N PRO A 125 0.57 -24.35 3.46
CA PRO A 125 0.31 -23.85 4.81
C PRO A 125 1.60 -23.61 5.61
N THR A 126 2.78 -23.90 5.04
CA THR A 126 4.08 -23.72 5.68
C THR A 126 4.81 -22.43 5.30
N HIS A 127 4.15 -21.42 4.70
CA HIS A 127 4.75 -20.08 4.62
C HIS A 127 4.75 -19.40 6.00
N VAL A 128 5.55 -19.95 6.91
CA VAL A 128 6.07 -19.30 8.09
C VAL A 128 6.83 -18.07 7.65
N HIS A 129 6.50 -16.95 8.29
CA HIS A 129 7.27 -15.72 8.40
C HIS A 129 8.77 -16.01 8.26
N THR A 130 9.34 -15.68 7.10
CA THR A 130 10.76 -15.90 6.85
C THR A 130 11.56 -15.17 7.91
N GLU A 131 12.53 -15.94 8.43
CA GLU A 131 13.33 -15.70 9.61
C GLU A 131 13.89 -14.28 9.69
N ARG A 132 13.80 -13.68 10.88
CA ARG A 132 14.69 -12.60 11.29
C ARG A 132 16.12 -13.10 11.07
N HIS A 133 16.80 -12.52 10.09
CA HIS A 133 18.24 -12.68 9.95
C HIS A 133 18.92 -12.45 11.30
N ALA A 134 19.61 -13.49 11.76
CA ALA A 134 20.46 -13.48 12.92
C ALA A 134 21.54 -12.39 12.75
N ILE A 135 21.68 -11.55 13.77
CA ILE A 135 22.90 -10.78 14.01
C ILE A 135 23.58 -11.44 15.20
N ASP A 136 24.52 -12.32 14.86
CA ASP A 136 25.78 -12.65 15.52
C ASP A 136 25.89 -12.85 17.05
N GLU A 137 26.24 -14.11 17.34
CA GLU A 137 27.46 -14.53 18.06
C GLU A 137 27.49 -14.59 19.60
N ALA A 138 28.18 -15.64 20.02
CA ALA A 138 28.29 -16.15 21.37
C ALA A 138 29.09 -15.23 22.30
N VAL A 139 28.54 -15.00 23.50
CA VAL A 139 29.35 -14.84 24.71
C VAL A 139 28.67 -15.63 25.83
N GLN A 140 29.04 -16.90 25.96
CA GLN A 140 29.01 -17.55 27.25
C GLN A 140 30.16 -16.98 28.07
N HIS A 141 29.85 -16.11 29.03
CA HIS A 141 30.67 -16.02 30.22
C HIS A 141 29.73 -15.89 31.42
N THR A 142 29.71 -16.94 32.22
CA THR A 142 29.21 -16.90 33.59
C THR A 142 30.08 -15.93 34.38
N ASP A 143 29.48 -14.92 35.00
CA ASP A 143 29.94 -14.47 36.31
C ASP A 143 28.80 -13.86 37.12
N SER A 144 28.79 -14.22 38.40
CA SER A 144 27.87 -13.78 39.42
C SER A 144 28.41 -12.46 39.98
N GLY A 145 27.64 -11.38 39.93
CA GLY A 145 28.13 -10.09 40.40
C GLY A 145 27.03 -9.08 40.65
N SER A 146 26.58 -9.02 41.90
CA SER A 146 25.81 -7.91 42.47
C SER A 146 26.53 -6.57 42.23
N GLY A 147 25.83 -5.54 41.73
CA GLY A 147 26.42 -4.20 41.61
C GLY A 147 25.42 -3.17 41.12
N ALA A 148 25.17 -2.14 41.93
CA ALA A 148 24.19 -1.10 41.72
C ALA A 148 24.67 0.01 40.75
N SER A 149 23.67 0.70 40.15
CA SER A 149 23.62 2.12 39.80
C SER A 149 24.69 2.71 38.86
N GLN A 150 24.25 3.27 37.72
CA GLN A 150 24.35 4.73 37.47
C GLN A 150 23.68 5.13 36.14
N LYS A 151 22.87 6.18 36.21
CA LYS A 151 22.38 6.95 35.08
C LYS A 151 23.55 7.78 34.51
N GLN A 152 23.74 7.81 33.20
CA GLN A 152 24.55 8.85 32.55
C GLN A 152 23.80 9.48 31.38
N HIS A 153 23.87 10.80 31.41
CA HIS A 153 23.28 11.82 30.56
C HIS A 153 23.80 11.74 29.12
N TRP A 154 22.93 11.96 28.13
CA TRP A 154 23.34 12.31 26.77
C TRP A 154 23.69 13.82 26.69
N PRO A 155 24.77 14.22 25.99
CA PRO A 155 25.02 15.62 25.69
C PRO A 155 24.18 16.11 24.49
N ALA A 156 23.73 17.37 24.54
CA ALA A 156 22.96 18.02 23.49
C ALA A 156 23.87 18.55 22.37
N ASN A 157 23.53 18.22 21.14
CA ASN A 157 24.15 18.66 19.89
C ASN A 157 23.45 19.92 19.39
N THR A 158 24.06 21.09 19.60
CA THR A 158 23.67 22.35 18.94
C THR A 158 24.91 22.98 18.30
N ASN A 159 24.92 23.03 16.97
CA ASN A 159 25.87 23.81 16.18
C ASN A 159 25.35 25.26 16.10
N GLU A 160 26.09 26.22 16.62
CA GLU A 160 25.92 27.65 16.29
C GLU A 160 26.59 27.97 14.93
N PRO A 161 25.96 28.79 14.07
CA PRO A 161 26.66 29.33 12.90
C PRO A 161 27.50 30.57 13.26
N PRO A 162 28.61 30.84 12.54
CA PRO A 162 29.55 31.90 12.90
C PRO A 162 29.02 33.31 12.55
N ARG A 163 29.34 34.27 13.43
CA ARG A 163 29.06 35.71 13.28
C ARG A 163 30.12 36.38 12.37
N PRO A 164 29.76 37.32 11.47
CA PRO A 164 30.75 38.11 10.74
C PRO A 164 31.27 39.30 11.57
N GLU A 165 32.58 39.56 11.49
CA GLU A 165 33.24 40.72 12.10
C GLU A 165 33.28 41.94 11.14
N GLY A 166 32.84 43.08 11.68
CA GLY A 166 33.19 44.50 11.44
C GLY A 166 33.67 45.05 10.09
N VAL A 167 33.06 46.18 9.67
CA VAL A 167 33.69 47.53 9.60
C VAL A 167 32.64 48.58 9.99
#